data_AF-A0A0D0KYC2-F1
#
_entry.id   AF-A0A0D0KYC2-F1
#
_cell.length_a   1.000
_cell.length_b   1.000
_cell.length_c   1.000
_cell.angle_alpha   90.00
_cell.angle_beta   90.00
_cell.angle_gamma   90.00
#
_symmetry.space_group_name_H-M   'P 1'
#
loop_
_entity.id
_entity.type
_entity.pdbx_description
1 polymer ?
#
loop_
_entity_poly.entity_id
_entity_poly.type
_entity_poly.pdbx_seq_one_letter_code
_entity_poly.pdbx_strand_id
1 'polypeptide(L)'
;MKTSQLALAAAFAVLAVTTAQAQQSSGRSRAEVEAEAVAAAHAPNQNVTRGSRGADPFVSSADPEAMYKQAVDTAHAPNQNVTRGSRGPDPFTSKRDPAQVYQEAMATAAAPDQNVTSGSRVNSKVVSTMQNPVLQSAQGK
;
A
#
# COMPACT_ATOMS: atom_id res chain seq x y z
N MET A 1 43.01 -39.52 -71.24
CA MET A 1 41.96 -38.48 -71.36
C MET A 1 40.56 -38.99 -70.99
N LYS A 2 40.10 -40.16 -71.47
CA LYS A 2 38.75 -40.68 -71.21
C LYS A 2 38.48 -41.03 -69.72
N THR A 3 39.46 -41.57 -69.01
CA THR A 3 39.35 -41.93 -67.59
C THR A 3 39.25 -40.72 -66.67
N SER A 4 40.00 -39.66 -66.96
CA SER A 4 39.95 -38.39 -66.20
C SER A 4 38.62 -37.67 -66.38
N GLN A 5 38.01 -37.73 -67.57
CA GLN A 5 36.68 -37.14 -67.80
C GLN A 5 35.57 -37.91 -67.10
N LEU A 6 35.66 -39.24 -67.06
CA LEU A 6 34.72 -40.08 -66.30
C LEU A 6 34.84 -39.83 -64.79
N ALA A 7 36.06 -39.70 -64.27
CA ALA A 7 36.28 -39.38 -62.85
C ALA A 7 35.76 -37.97 -62.49
N LEU A 8 35.96 -36.98 -63.36
CA LEU A 8 35.44 -35.62 -63.16
C LEU A 8 33.90 -35.59 -63.20
N ALA A 9 33.29 -36.30 -64.15
CA ALA A 9 31.84 -36.40 -64.26
C ALA A 9 31.22 -37.12 -63.05
N ALA A 10 31.86 -38.17 -62.55
CA ALA A 10 31.43 -38.86 -61.33
C ALA A 10 31.55 -37.96 -60.10
N ALA A 11 32.64 -37.20 -59.96
CA ALA A 11 32.81 -36.24 -58.87
C ALA A 11 31.75 -35.13 -58.90
N PHE A 12 31.42 -34.61 -60.09
CA PHE A 12 30.35 -33.63 -60.26
C PHE A 12 28.96 -34.21 -59.95
N ALA A 13 28.69 -35.46 -60.36
CA ALA A 13 27.44 -36.13 -60.05
C ALA A 13 27.28 -36.36 -58.55
N VAL A 14 28.35 -36.76 -57.85
CA VAL A 14 28.35 -36.92 -56.40
C VAL A 14 28.16 -35.56 -55.71
N LEU A 15 28.83 -34.51 -56.16
CA LEU A 15 28.68 -33.17 -55.59
C LEU A 15 27.28 -32.58 -55.85
N ALA A 16 26.67 -32.86 -57.01
CA ALA A 16 25.30 -32.42 -57.32
C ALA A 16 24.25 -33.19 -56.51
N VAL A 17 24.48 -34.48 -56.24
CA VAL A 17 23.60 -35.28 -55.37
C VAL A 17 23.70 -34.81 -53.93
N THR A 18 24.91 -34.53 -53.42
CA THR A 18 25.08 -34.08 -52.03
C THR A 18 24.54 -32.67 -51.80
N THR A 19 24.59 -31.76 -52.78
CA THR A 19 23.96 -30.43 -52.67
C THR A 19 22.44 -30.50 -52.78
N ALA A 20 21.89 -31.36 -53.63
CA ALA A 20 20.45 -31.62 -53.68
C ALA A 20 19.93 -32.20 -52.36
N GLN A 21 20.68 -33.12 -51.75
CA GLN A 21 20.34 -33.68 -50.43
C GLN A 21 20.54 -32.69 -49.27
N ALA A 22 21.48 -31.75 -49.38
CA ALA A 22 21.64 -30.67 -48.39
C ALA A 22 20.53 -29.60 -48.47
N GLN A 23 19.94 -29.40 -49.66
CA GLN A 23 18.72 -28.58 -49.83
C GLN A 23 17.47 -29.28 -49.29
N GLN A 24 17.49 -30.61 -49.20
CA GLN A 24 16.55 -31.40 -48.39
C GLN A 24 17.02 -31.44 -46.93
N SER A 25 17.39 -30.29 -46.37
CA SER A 25 17.57 -30.17 -44.94
C SER A 25 16.29 -30.64 -44.26
N SER A 26 16.43 -31.52 -43.27
CA SER A 26 15.40 -32.20 -42.46
C SER A 26 14.48 -31.27 -41.64
N GLY A 27 14.22 -30.05 -42.12
CA GLY A 27 13.33 -29.06 -41.57
C GLY A 27 12.14 -28.83 -42.49
N ARG A 28 11.04 -28.40 -41.88
CA ARG A 28 9.80 -28.04 -42.58
C ARG A 28 10.06 -26.91 -43.58
N SER A 29 9.40 -26.96 -44.74
CA SER A 29 9.51 -25.88 -45.72
C SER A 29 8.93 -24.58 -45.15
N ARG A 30 9.40 -23.41 -45.62
CA ARG A 30 8.83 -22.12 -45.19
C ARG A 30 7.32 -22.04 -45.43
N ALA A 31 6.84 -22.61 -46.53
CA ALA A 31 5.42 -22.67 -46.86
C ALA A 31 4.62 -23.51 -45.85
N GLU A 32 5.16 -24.64 -45.39
CA GLU A 32 4.54 -25.46 -44.35
C GLU A 32 4.54 -24.77 -42.98
N VAL A 33 5.59 -24.02 -42.67
CA VAL A 33 5.67 -23.21 -41.44
C VAL A 33 4.69 -22.05 -41.50
N GLU A 34 4.56 -21.38 -42.65
CA GLU A 34 3.61 -20.28 -42.86
C GLU A 34 2.16 -20.75 -42.77
N ALA A 35 1.83 -21.87 -43.43
CA ALA A 35 0.50 -22.46 -43.37
C ALA A 35 0.11 -22.85 -41.93
N GLU A 36 1.04 -23.42 -41.17
CA GLU A 36 0.80 -23.74 -39.76
C GLU A 36 0.68 -22.49 -38.89
N ALA A 37 1.51 -21.46 -39.13
CA ALA A 37 1.42 -20.21 -38.39
C ALA A 37 0.07 -19.51 -38.59
N VAL A 38 -0.44 -19.49 -39.83
CA VAL A 38 -1.79 -18.97 -40.14
C VAL A 38 -2.87 -19.81 -39.46
N ALA A 39 -2.77 -21.14 -39.53
CA ALA A 39 -3.72 -22.02 -38.84
C ALA A 39 -3.70 -21.83 -37.31
N ALA A 40 -2.51 -21.67 -36.72
CA ALA A 40 -2.34 -21.41 -35.30
C ALA A 40 -2.84 -20.02 -34.89
N ALA A 41 -2.71 -19.00 -35.74
CA ALA A 41 -3.23 -17.65 -35.49
C ALA A 41 -4.77 -17.60 -35.53
N HIS A 42 -5.40 -18.41 -36.40
CA HIS A 42 -6.86 -18.55 -36.46
C HIS A 42 -7.42 -19.60 -35.49
N ALA A 43 -6.57 -20.23 -34.69
CA ALA A 43 -7.01 -21.23 -33.72
C ALA A 43 -7.96 -20.59 -32.70
N PRO A 44 -9.10 -21.24 -32.38
CA PRO A 44 -9.97 -20.78 -31.31
C PRO A 44 -9.20 -20.70 -29.99
N ASN A 45 -9.45 -19.65 -29.21
CA ASN A 45 -8.88 -19.45 -27.87
C ASN A 45 -7.37 -19.13 -27.85
N GLN A 46 -6.77 -18.71 -28.97
CA GLN A 46 -5.38 -18.26 -28.97
C GLN A 46 -5.18 -17.02 -28.08
N ASN A 47 -4.09 -17.02 -27.28
CA ASN A 47 -3.74 -15.95 -26.33
C ASN A 47 -4.81 -15.59 -25.30
N VAL A 48 -5.70 -16.52 -24.97
CA VAL A 48 -6.68 -16.31 -23.91
C VAL A 48 -6.07 -16.68 -22.56
N THR A 49 -5.81 -15.67 -21.75
CA THR A 49 -5.41 -15.82 -20.35
C THR A 49 -6.64 -15.75 -19.44
N ARG A 50 -6.50 -16.17 -18.17
CA ARG A 50 -7.59 -16.04 -17.19
C ARG A 50 -8.00 -14.56 -17.10
N GLY A 51 -9.29 -14.28 -17.33
CA GLY A 51 -9.85 -12.93 -17.35
C GLY A 51 -9.98 -12.28 -18.75
N SER A 52 -9.44 -12.87 -19.83
CA SER A 52 -9.58 -12.29 -21.18
C SER A 52 -11.01 -12.32 -21.73
N ARG A 53 -11.95 -13.01 -21.07
CA ARG A 53 -13.36 -13.17 -21.49
C ARG A 53 -14.37 -12.62 -20.49
N GLY A 54 -13.92 -11.69 -19.66
CA GLY A 54 -14.69 -11.21 -18.51
C GLY A 54 -14.27 -11.92 -17.23
N ALA A 55 -14.71 -11.35 -16.11
CA ALA A 55 -14.44 -11.91 -14.79
C ALA A 55 -15.07 -13.30 -14.66
N ASP A 56 -14.35 -14.22 -14.02
CA ASP A 56 -14.89 -15.52 -13.64
C ASP A 56 -16.15 -15.28 -12.78
N PRO A 57 -17.23 -16.06 -12.96
CA PRO A 57 -18.40 -15.97 -12.09
C PRO A 57 -18.00 -16.16 -10.63
N PHE A 58 -18.24 -15.15 -9.80
CA PHE A 58 -18.01 -15.25 -8.36
C PHE A 58 -19.22 -15.91 -7.70
N VAL A 59 -18.98 -17.00 -6.99
CA VAL A 59 -19.95 -17.63 -6.10
C VAL A 59 -19.42 -17.45 -4.68
N SER A 60 -20.17 -16.74 -3.86
CA SER A 60 -19.84 -16.59 -2.44
C SER A 60 -19.90 -17.96 -1.76
N SER A 61 -18.87 -18.32 -1.01
CA SER A 61 -18.86 -19.51 -0.15
C SER A 61 -19.53 -19.27 1.21
N ALA A 62 -19.87 -18.03 1.53
CA ALA A 62 -20.52 -17.68 2.78
C ALA A 62 -22.02 -18.03 2.74
N ASP A 63 -22.50 -18.60 3.83
CA ASP A 63 -23.93 -18.84 4.05
C ASP A 63 -24.67 -17.49 4.19
N PRO A 64 -25.63 -17.17 3.30
CA PRO A 64 -26.38 -15.93 3.35
C PRO A 64 -27.12 -15.71 4.67
N GLU A 65 -27.62 -16.78 5.30
CA GLU A 65 -28.40 -16.67 6.53
C GLU A 65 -27.50 -16.37 7.74
N ALA A 66 -26.34 -17.01 7.81
CA ALA A 66 -25.30 -16.67 8.79
C ALA A 66 -24.82 -15.21 8.64
N MET A 67 -24.61 -14.74 7.41
CA MET A 67 -24.24 -13.34 7.15
C MET A 67 -25.34 -12.37 7.59
N TYR A 68 -26.60 -12.68 7.28
CA TYR A 68 -27.73 -11.87 7.69
C TYR A 68 -27.81 -11.78 9.22
N LYS A 69 -27.71 -12.92 9.91
CA LYS A 69 -27.71 -12.95 11.38
C LYS A 69 -26.57 -12.13 11.96
N GLN A 70 -25.36 -12.28 11.45
CA GLN A 70 -24.20 -11.50 11.90
C GLN A 70 -24.42 -9.99 11.70
N ALA A 71 -25.00 -9.59 10.57
CA ALA A 71 -25.31 -8.18 10.29
C ALA A 71 -26.34 -7.63 11.29
N VAL A 72 -27.40 -8.38 11.57
CA VAL A 72 -28.43 -8.02 12.56
C VAL A 72 -27.82 -7.92 13.96
N ASP A 73 -27.07 -8.94 14.39
CA ASP A 73 -26.45 -8.97 15.72
C ASP A 73 -25.47 -7.81 15.89
N THR A 74 -24.69 -7.50 14.84
CA THR A 74 -23.78 -6.35 14.81
C THR A 74 -24.57 -5.05 14.94
N ALA A 75 -25.64 -4.86 14.16
CA ALA A 75 -26.44 -3.64 14.20
C ALA A 75 -27.12 -3.40 15.57
N HIS A 76 -27.49 -4.47 16.28
CA HIS A 76 -28.07 -4.40 17.62
C HIS A 76 -27.03 -4.40 18.75
N ALA A 77 -25.73 -4.46 18.43
CA ALA A 77 -24.70 -4.44 19.44
C ALA A 77 -24.77 -3.11 20.23
N PRO A 78 -24.66 -3.16 21.57
CA PRO A 78 -24.53 -1.95 22.36
C PRO A 78 -23.35 -1.13 21.82
N ASN A 79 -23.50 0.19 21.76
CA ASN A 79 -22.41 1.10 21.42
C ASN A 79 -22.00 1.07 19.92
N GLN A 80 -22.89 0.64 19.02
CA GLN A 80 -22.73 0.86 17.58
C GLN A 80 -22.62 2.36 17.26
N ASN A 81 -21.65 2.75 16.41
CA ASN A 81 -21.45 4.10 15.87
C ASN A 81 -21.22 5.22 16.90
N VAL A 82 -20.71 4.89 18.07
CA VAL A 82 -20.59 5.82 19.17
C VAL A 82 -19.14 6.37 19.19
N THR A 83 -18.95 7.52 18.59
CA THR A 83 -17.66 8.20 18.55
C THR A 83 -17.26 8.70 19.94
N ARG A 84 -15.96 8.81 20.23
CA ARG A 84 -15.47 9.39 21.51
C ARG A 84 -16.12 10.77 21.72
N GLY A 85 -16.80 10.96 22.87
CA GLY A 85 -17.54 12.19 23.19
C GLY A 85 -19.05 12.17 22.89
N SER A 86 -19.56 11.17 22.17
CA SER A 86 -21.02 11.07 21.86
C SER A 86 -21.91 10.78 23.07
N ARG A 87 -21.33 10.42 24.22
CA ARG A 87 -22.05 10.13 25.48
C ARG A 87 -21.86 11.20 26.56
N GLY A 88 -21.47 12.40 26.15
CA GLY A 88 -21.06 13.48 27.06
C GLY A 88 -19.54 13.54 27.21
N PRO A 89 -19.04 14.60 27.87
CA PRO A 89 -17.62 14.79 28.09
C PRO A 89 -17.03 13.58 28.83
N ASP A 90 -15.87 13.12 28.38
CA ASP A 90 -15.12 12.07 29.07
C ASP A 90 -14.91 12.49 30.53
N PRO A 91 -15.10 11.58 31.51
CA PRO A 91 -14.86 11.91 32.91
C PRO A 91 -13.42 12.38 33.11
N PHE A 92 -13.24 13.67 33.40
CA PHE A 92 -11.94 14.22 33.79
C PHE A 92 -11.77 14.10 35.30
N THR A 93 -10.82 13.28 35.72
CA THR A 93 -10.38 13.22 37.11
C THR A 93 -9.00 13.87 37.22
N SER A 94 -8.95 15.10 37.76
CA SER A 94 -7.68 15.75 38.07
C SER A 94 -6.84 14.87 39.00
N LYS A 95 -5.56 14.67 38.66
CA LYS A 95 -4.58 14.02 39.54
C LYS A 95 -3.89 15.00 40.50
N ARG A 96 -4.13 16.30 40.33
CA ARG A 96 -3.57 17.36 41.18
C ARG A 96 -4.52 17.63 42.34
N ASP A 97 -3.93 17.83 43.53
CA ASP A 97 -4.66 18.29 44.71
C ASP A 97 -5.30 19.67 44.44
N PRO A 98 -6.63 19.81 44.57
CA PRO A 98 -7.32 21.09 44.39
C PRO A 98 -6.76 22.21 45.26
N ALA A 99 -6.31 21.92 46.48
CA ALA A 99 -5.73 22.92 47.36
C ALA A 99 -4.40 23.43 46.82
N GLN A 100 -3.55 22.54 46.30
CA GLN A 100 -2.30 22.94 45.64
C GLN A 100 -2.54 23.79 44.40
N VAL A 101 -3.52 23.43 43.57
CA VAL A 101 -3.88 24.20 42.37
C VAL A 101 -4.38 25.60 42.76
N TYR A 102 -5.21 25.70 43.81
CA TYR A 102 -5.69 26.98 44.32
C TYR A 102 -4.54 27.86 44.81
N GLN A 103 -3.61 27.32 45.59
CA GLN A 103 -2.46 28.06 46.11
C GLN A 103 -1.53 28.53 44.98
N GLU A 104 -1.27 27.69 43.99
CA GLU A 104 -0.46 28.05 42.82
C GLU A 104 -1.12 29.14 41.98
N ALA A 105 -2.45 29.06 41.79
CA ALA A 105 -3.21 30.07 41.08
C ALA A 105 -3.17 31.43 41.81
N MET A 106 -3.34 31.42 43.13
CA MET A 106 -3.24 32.64 43.96
C MET A 106 -1.84 33.24 43.96
N ALA A 107 -0.80 32.39 44.09
CA ALA A 107 0.58 32.83 44.01
C ALA A 107 0.89 33.42 42.63
N THR A 108 0.44 32.77 41.56
CA THR A 108 0.61 33.28 40.20
C THR A 108 -0.11 34.62 40.06
N ALA A 109 -1.39 34.72 40.38
CA ALA A 109 -2.18 35.95 40.30
C ALA A 109 -1.62 37.13 41.12
N ALA A 110 -0.89 36.85 42.20
CA ALA A 110 -0.23 37.85 43.04
C ALA A 110 1.23 38.12 42.64
N ALA A 111 1.73 37.49 41.58
CA ALA A 111 3.11 37.69 41.13
C ALA A 111 3.31 39.14 40.65
N PRO A 112 4.44 39.79 40.97
CA PRO A 112 4.66 41.18 40.58
C PRO A 112 4.77 41.42 39.05
N ASP A 113 4.94 40.35 38.27
CA ASP A 113 5.15 40.35 36.82
C ASP A 113 3.91 39.92 36.00
N GLN A 114 2.72 39.91 36.62
CA GLN A 114 1.44 39.44 36.02
C GLN A 114 1.01 40.13 34.71
N ASN A 115 1.67 41.20 34.28
CA ASN A 115 1.36 41.93 33.05
C ASN A 115 2.42 41.76 31.94
N VAL A 116 3.39 40.87 32.11
CA VAL A 116 4.40 40.57 31.08
C VAL A 116 3.88 39.45 30.18
N THR A 117 3.25 39.83 29.07
CA THR A 117 2.73 38.87 28.09
C THR A 117 3.85 38.29 27.22
N SER A 118 3.67 37.07 26.72
CA SER A 118 4.60 36.37 25.81
C SER A 118 4.81 37.07 24.45
N GLY A 119 4.09 38.16 24.17
CA GLY A 119 4.24 39.01 22.98
C GLY A 119 5.29 40.11 23.12
N SER A 120 6.04 40.15 24.24
CA SER A 120 7.17 41.06 24.38
C SER A 120 8.17 40.85 23.23
N ARG A 121 8.44 41.91 22.45
CA ARG A 121 9.37 41.90 21.30
C ARG A 121 10.78 41.41 21.65
N VAL A 122 11.12 41.48 22.94
CA VAL A 122 12.32 40.88 23.51
C VAL A 122 11.87 39.69 24.34
N ASN A 123 12.38 38.50 24.02
CA ASN A 123 12.12 37.23 24.72
C ASN A 123 12.77 37.22 26.13
N SER A 124 12.58 38.29 26.89
CA SER A 124 13.11 38.47 28.24
C SER A 124 12.06 37.97 29.22
N LYS A 125 12.40 36.93 29.97
CA LYS A 125 11.69 36.59 31.21
C LYS A 125 11.99 37.69 32.21
N VAL A 126 10.98 38.45 32.63
CA VAL A 126 11.13 39.41 33.73
C VAL A 126 11.15 38.58 35.01
N VAL A 127 12.34 38.42 35.60
CA VAL A 127 12.45 37.84 36.94
C VAL A 127 12.25 38.98 37.93
N SER A 128 11.07 39.04 38.55
CA SER A 128 10.82 40.02 39.61
C SER A 128 11.78 39.83 40.77
N THR A 129 12.43 40.92 41.22
CA THR A 129 13.20 40.96 42.48
C THR A 129 12.33 41.26 43.69
N MET A 130 11.03 41.55 43.49
CA MET A 130 10.08 41.80 44.56
C MET A 130 9.46 40.50 45.07
N GLN A 131 9.32 40.38 46.39
CA GLN A 131 8.73 39.21 47.04
C GLN A 131 7.24 39.09 46.67
N ASN A 132 6.80 37.88 46.37
CA ASN A 132 5.38 37.62 46.17
C ASN A 132 4.62 37.73 47.52
N PRO A 133 3.62 38.61 47.64
CA PRO A 133 2.95 38.87 48.92
C PRO A 133 2.17 37.66 49.47
N VAL A 134 1.66 36.79 48.59
CA VAL A 134 0.95 35.56 48.98
C VAL A 134 1.92 34.51 49.51
N LEU A 135 3.11 34.39 48.91
CA LEU A 135 4.14 33.48 49.41
C LEU A 135 4.77 34.00 50.71
N GLN A 136 4.94 35.31 50.84
CA GLN A 136 5.48 35.93 52.05
C GLN A 136 4.54 35.76 53.26
N SER A 137 3.25 35.96 53.06
CA SER A 137 2.23 35.77 54.11
C SER A 137 2.06 34.30 54.52
N ALA A 138 2.36 33.36 53.62
CA ALA A 138 2.38 31.93 53.94
C ALA A 138 3.65 31.49 54.71
N GLN A 139 4.77 32.18 54.55
CA GLN A 139 6.06 31.89 55.22
C GLN A 139 6.21 32.54 56.60
N GLY A 140 5.39 33.55 56.91
CA GLY A 140 5.41 34.27 58.20
C GLY A 140 4.57 33.64 59.31
N LYS A 141 4.24 32.35 59.22
CA LYS A 141 3.51 31.57 60.24
C LYS A 141 4.34 30.38 60.69
#